data_AF-A0A0G1XJ35-F1
#
_entry.id   AF-A0A0G1XJ35-F1
#
_cell.length_a   1.000
_cell.length_b   1.000
_cell.length_c   1.000
_cell.angle_alpha   90.00
_cell.angle_beta   90.00
_cell.angle_gamma   90.00
#
_symmetry.space_group_name_H-M   'P 1'
#
loop_
_entity.id
_entity.type
_entity.pdbx_description
1 polymer ?
#
loop_
_entity_poly.entity_id
_entity_poly.type
_entity_poly.pdbx_seq_one_letter_code
_entity_poly.pdbx_strand_id
1 'polypeptide(L)'
;MTITYIILGAIAILVVWLIWAYNSLVLARNRSDESWSDINVQLKRRHDLIPNVVETVKGYAAHEKGVFESVTNARSRAMGAKDPKSLGEAENSYQYFKDAFCRGGSLPRP
;
A
#
# COMPACT_ATOMS: atom_id res chain seq x y z
N MET A 1 3.91 -51.29 53.18
CA MET A 1 4.64 -50.04 53.44
C MET A 1 5.34 -49.50 52.19
N THR A 2 6.22 -50.26 51.55
CA THR A 2 6.93 -49.84 50.31
C THR A 2 5.99 -49.54 49.14
N ILE A 3 5.02 -50.41 48.84
CA ILE A 3 4.05 -50.23 47.75
C ILE A 3 3.21 -48.94 47.94
N THR A 4 2.80 -48.65 49.18
CA THR A 4 2.04 -47.44 49.51
C THR A 4 2.83 -46.17 49.18
N TYR A 5 4.12 -46.12 49.51
CA TYR A 5 4.99 -44.98 49.18
C TYR A 5 5.22 -44.83 47.68
N ILE A 6 5.32 -45.94 46.94
CA ILE A 6 5.46 -45.92 45.47
C ILE A 6 4.21 -45.32 44.82
N ILE A 7 3.02 -45.74 45.26
CA ILE A 7 1.75 -45.20 44.76
C ILE A 7 1.63 -43.71 45.06
N LEU A 8 1.97 -43.31 46.29
CA LEU A 8 1.88 -41.92 46.72
C LEU A 8 2.88 -41.02 45.96
N GLY A 9 4.09 -41.51 45.71
CA GLY A 9 5.08 -40.86 44.85
C GLY A 9 4.61 -40.73 43.40
N ALA A 10 4.01 -41.77 42.83
CA ALA A 10 3.46 -41.74 41.48
C ALA A 10 2.33 -40.70 41.34
N ILE A 11 1.42 -40.64 42.32
CA ILE A 11 0.35 -39.63 42.35
C ILE A 11 0.93 -38.22 42.44
N ALA A 12 1.93 -38.00 43.29
CA ALA A 12 2.57 -36.68 43.41
C ALA A 12 3.19 -36.23 42.09
N ILE A 13 3.89 -37.12 41.37
CA ILE A 13 4.46 -36.82 40.05
C ILE A 13 3.37 -36.48 39.03
N LEU A 14 2.26 -37.23 39.03
CA LEU A 14 1.15 -37.00 38.11
C LEU A 14 0.48 -35.63 38.34
N VAL A 15 0.32 -35.23 39.60
CA VAL A 15 -0.21 -33.90 39.97
C VAL A 15 0.73 -32.78 39.51
N VAL A 16 2.04 -32.91 39.75
CA VAL A 16 3.03 -31.93 39.31
C VAL A 16 3.04 -31.81 37.78
N TRP A 17 2.95 -32.95 37.07
CA TRP A 17 2.87 -32.97 35.61
C TRP A 17 1.61 -32.27 35.08
N LEU A 18 0.45 -32.51 35.68
CA LEU A 18 -0.80 -31.83 35.33
C LEU A 18 -0.73 -30.32 35.51
N ILE A 19 -0.15 -29.85 36.62
CA ILE A 19 0.03 -28.41 36.89
C ILE A 19 0.94 -27.79 35.82
N TRP A 20 2.05 -28.46 35.48
CA TRP A 20 2.97 -27.98 34.46
C TRP A 20 2.33 -27.95 33.06
N ALA A 21 1.60 -29.01 32.70
CA ALA A 21 0.87 -29.08 31.44
C ALA A 21 -0.18 -27.96 31.34
N TYR A 22 -0.97 -27.73 32.38
CA TYR A 22 -1.98 -26.67 32.39
C TYR A 22 -1.35 -25.27 32.21
N ASN A 23 -0.27 -24.98 32.94
CA ASN A 23 0.43 -23.70 32.82
C ASN A 23 1.02 -23.46 31.42
N SER A 24 1.57 -24.50 30.79
CA SER A 24 2.12 -24.37 29.43
C SER A 24 1.02 -24.14 28.38
N LEU A 25 -0.15 -24.76 28.54
CA LEU A 25 -1.34 -24.50 27.70
C LEU A 25 -1.85 -23.06 27.84
N VAL A 26 -1.92 -22.54 29.07
CA VAL A 26 -2.33 -21.14 29.30
C VAL A 26 -1.32 -20.16 28.69
N LEU A 27 -0.03 -20.42 28.84
CA LEU A 27 1.03 -19.59 28.25
C LEU A 27 0.94 -19.59 26.71
N ALA A 28 0.74 -20.76 26.10
CA ALA A 28 0.58 -20.88 24.65
C ALA A 28 -0.62 -20.07 24.15
N ARG A 29 -1.75 -20.13 24.88
CA ARG A 29 -2.95 -19.36 24.53
C ARG A 29 -2.71 -17.85 24.59
N ASN A 30 -2.09 -17.36 25.67
CA ASN A 30 -1.78 -15.94 25.82
C ASN A 30 -0.84 -15.44 24.70
N ARG A 31 0.15 -16.26 24.30
CA ARG A 31 1.08 -15.92 23.22
C ARG A 31 0.37 -15.84 21.85
N SER A 32 -0.62 -16.70 21.61
CA SER A 32 -1.45 -16.60 20.41
C SER A 32 -2.26 -15.31 20.39
N ASP A 33 -2.91 -14.95 21.50
CA ASP A 33 -3.72 -13.73 21.60
C ASP A 33 -2.86 -12.45 21.44
N GLU A 34 -1.66 -12.44 22.01
CA GLU A 34 -0.68 -11.37 21.82
C GLU A 34 -0.26 -11.23 20.35
N SER A 35 0.02 -12.36 19.69
CA SER A 35 0.36 -12.39 18.26
C SER A 35 -0.79 -11.84 17.39
N TRP A 36 -2.04 -12.19 17.72
CA TRP A 36 -3.23 -11.64 17.05
C TRP A 36 -3.37 -10.13 17.24
N SER A 37 -3.07 -9.62 18.43
CA SER A 37 -3.09 -8.18 18.69
C SER A 37 -2.03 -7.44 17.86
N ASP A 38 -0.81 -7.96 17.79
CA ASP A 38 0.26 -7.33 17.01
C ASP A 38 -0.06 -7.27 15.51
N ILE A 39 -0.64 -8.34 14.95
CA ILE A 39 -1.12 -8.37 13.56
C ILE A 39 -2.16 -7.27 13.30
N ASN A 40 -3.14 -7.12 14.20
CA ASN A 40 -4.18 -6.10 14.06
C ASN A 40 -3.63 -4.67 14.05
N VAL A 41 -2.62 -4.39 14.89
CA VAL A 41 -1.97 -3.08 14.95
C VAL A 41 -1.23 -2.77 13.65
N GLN A 42 -0.54 -3.76 13.07
CA GLN A 42 0.16 -3.59 11.80
C GLN A 42 -0.80 -3.38 10.63
N LEU A 43 -1.91 -4.13 10.58
CA LEU A 43 -2.93 -3.99 9.53
C LEU A 43 -3.61 -2.62 9.60
N LYS A 44 -3.90 -2.14 10.82
CA LYS A 44 -4.48 -0.81 11.04
C LYS A 44 -3.56 0.30 10.56
N ARG A 45 -2.26 0.25 10.92
CA ARG A 45 -1.27 1.22 10.40
C ARG A 45 -1.23 1.22 8.88
N ARG A 46 -1.20 0.05 8.22
CA ARG A 46 -1.24 0.01 6.74
C ARG A 46 -2.49 0.68 6.18
N HIS A 47 -3.66 0.40 6.74
CA HIS A 47 -4.92 0.98 6.28
C HIS A 47 -5.01 2.48 6.53
N ASP A 48 -4.45 2.98 7.64
CA ASP A 48 -4.40 4.41 7.97
C ASP A 48 -3.48 5.21 7.04
N LEU A 49 -2.45 4.58 6.44
CA LEU A 49 -1.56 5.22 5.47
C LEU A 49 -2.15 5.30 4.03
N ILE A 50 -3.06 4.41 3.65
CA ILE A 50 -3.70 4.39 2.31
C ILE A 50 -4.35 5.74 1.94
N PRO A 51 -5.18 6.39 2.79
CA PRO A 51 -5.82 7.65 2.41
C PRO A 51 -4.81 8.76 2.10
N ASN A 52 -3.69 8.82 2.82
CA ASN A 52 -2.65 9.82 2.56
C ASN A 52 -1.96 9.62 1.20
N VAL A 53 -1.70 8.37 0.81
CA VAL A 53 -1.13 8.05 -0.52
C VAL A 53 -2.16 8.33 -1.63
N VAL A 54 -3.44 8.07 -1.38
CA VAL A 54 -4.52 8.40 -2.33
C VAL A 54 -4.68 9.91 -2.48
N GLU A 55 -4.61 10.68 -1.40
CA GLU A 55 -4.72 12.14 -1.41
C GLU A 55 -3.56 12.78 -2.20
N THR A 56 -2.35 12.29 -2.00
CA THR A 56 -1.17 12.77 -2.74
C THR A 56 -1.25 12.44 -4.23
N VAL A 57 -1.64 11.22 -4.61
CA VAL A 57 -1.86 10.87 -6.03
C VAL A 57 -3.00 11.69 -6.65
N LYS A 58 -4.09 11.94 -5.91
CA LYS A 58 -5.18 12.81 -6.37
C LYS A 58 -4.74 14.27 -6.54
N GLY A 59 -3.91 14.79 -5.62
CA GLY A 59 -3.33 16.12 -5.72
C GLY A 59 -2.42 16.26 -6.95
N TYR A 60 -1.53 15.29 -7.19
CA TYR A 60 -0.71 15.25 -8.40
C TYR A 60 -1.55 15.07 -9.68
N ALA A 61 -2.55 14.19 -9.66
CA ALA A 61 -3.44 14.00 -10.80
C ALA A 61 -4.27 15.26 -11.10
N ALA A 62 -4.69 16.02 -10.08
CA ALA A 62 -5.36 17.31 -10.26
C ALA A 62 -4.41 18.37 -10.81
N HIS A 63 -3.15 18.38 -10.37
CA HIS A 63 -2.13 19.31 -10.86
C HIS A 63 -1.74 19.08 -12.32
N GLU A 64 -1.80 17.83 -12.80
CA GLU A 64 -1.47 17.46 -14.18
C GLU A 64 -2.69 17.49 -15.14
N LYS A 65 -3.92 17.75 -14.64
CA LYS A 65 -5.10 17.91 -15.52
C LYS A 65 -4.94 19.08 -16.50
N GLY A 66 -4.37 20.20 -16.06
CA GLY A 66 -4.14 21.36 -16.93
C GLY A 66 -3.16 21.07 -18.07
N VAL A 67 -2.15 20.23 -17.78
CA VAL A 67 -1.19 19.74 -18.78
C VAL A 67 -1.87 18.80 -19.78
N PHE A 68 -2.78 17.95 -19.30
CA PHE A 68 -3.57 17.08 -20.17
C PHE A 68 -4.50 17.88 -21.10
N GLU A 69 -5.13 18.94 -20.61
CA GLU A 69 -5.97 19.84 -21.42
C GLU A 69 -5.16 20.64 -22.45
N SER A 70 -3.96 21.11 -22.11
CA SER A 70 -3.11 21.86 -23.05
C SER A 70 -2.63 20.99 -24.21
N VAL A 71 -2.24 19.74 -23.96
CA VAL A 71 -1.88 18.76 -24.99
C VAL A 71 -3.09 18.38 -25.85
N THR A 72 -4.24 18.18 -25.22
CA THR A 72 -5.49 17.86 -25.95
C THR A 72 -5.91 19.01 -26.85
N ASN A 73 -5.82 20.25 -26.37
CA ASN A 73 -6.09 21.45 -27.17
C ASN A 73 -5.09 21.62 -28.32
N ALA A 74 -3.79 21.41 -28.08
CA ALA A 74 -2.76 21.47 -29.12
C ALA A 74 -3.01 20.41 -30.21
N ARG A 75 -3.37 19.18 -29.81
CA ARG A 75 -3.74 18.10 -30.73
C ARG A 75 -5.00 18.45 -31.53
N SER A 76 -6.04 18.94 -30.87
CA SER A 76 -7.29 19.34 -31.54
C SER A 76 -7.08 20.49 -32.53
N ARG A 77 -6.19 21.43 -32.22
CA ARG A 77 -5.82 22.53 -33.12
C ARG A 77 -5.03 22.02 -34.34
N ALA A 78 -4.08 21.10 -34.14
CA ALA A 78 -3.35 20.48 -35.24
C ALA A 78 -4.27 19.69 -36.18
N MET A 79 -5.23 18.95 -35.62
CA MET A 79 -6.23 18.18 -36.40
C MET A 79 -7.29 19.05 -37.08
N GLY A 80 -7.58 20.25 -36.55
CA GLY A 80 -8.66 21.13 -37.01
C GLY A 80 -8.23 22.23 -37.99
N ALA A 81 -6.94 22.46 -38.16
CA ALA A 81 -6.43 23.49 -39.07
C ALA A 81 -6.61 23.06 -40.54
N LYS A 82 -7.24 23.93 -41.36
CA LYS A 82 -7.56 23.66 -42.77
C LYS A 82 -6.66 24.42 -43.75
N ASP A 83 -6.01 25.49 -43.31
CA ASP A 83 -5.13 26.32 -44.13
C ASP A 83 -3.66 25.93 -43.90
N PRO A 84 -2.83 25.78 -44.96
CA PRO A 84 -1.43 25.33 -44.85
C PRO A 84 -0.59 26.16 -43.88
N LYS A 85 -0.87 27.46 -43.74
CA LYS A 85 -0.16 28.34 -42.83
C LYS A 85 -0.55 28.07 -41.37
N SER A 86 -1.85 27.93 -41.11
CA SER A 86 -2.38 27.60 -39.77
C SER A 86 -2.02 26.18 -39.31
N LEU A 87 -1.89 25.25 -40.27
CA LEU A 87 -1.47 23.88 -40.03
C LEU A 87 0.00 23.83 -39.56
N GLY A 88 0.89 24.58 -40.20
CA GLY A 88 2.30 24.65 -39.82
C GLY A 88 2.52 25.21 -38.41
N GLU A 89 1.75 26.24 -38.02
CA GLU A 89 1.81 26.83 -36.68
C GLU A 89 1.26 25.85 -35.61
N ALA A 90 0.13 25.19 -35.89
CA ALA A 90 -0.47 24.23 -34.98
C ALA A 90 0.37 22.95 -34.83
N GLU A 91 0.92 22.42 -35.92
CA GLU A 91 1.79 21.24 -35.94
C GLU A 91 3.10 21.50 -35.20
N ASN A 92 3.72 22.67 -35.36
CA ASN A 92 4.92 23.05 -34.61
C ASN A 92 4.67 23.06 -33.09
N SER A 93 3.51 23.57 -32.65
CA SER A 93 3.15 23.57 -31.23
C SER A 93 2.94 22.15 -30.68
N TYR A 94 2.31 21.27 -31.45
CA TYR A 94 2.10 19.87 -31.07
C TYR A 94 3.41 19.06 -31.08
N GLN A 95 4.26 19.30 -32.07
CA GLN A 95 5.56 18.65 -32.22
C GLN A 95 6.51 19.02 -31.07
N TYR A 96 6.42 20.25 -30.56
CA TYR A 96 7.13 20.67 -29.35
C TYR A 96 6.70 19.86 -28.11
N PHE A 97 5.40 19.64 -27.90
CA PHE A 97 4.91 18.77 -26.81
C PHE A 97 5.33 17.31 -26.99
N LYS A 98 5.36 16.82 -28.24
CA LYS A 98 5.81 15.47 -28.57
C LYS A 98 7.30 15.26 -28.26
N ASP A 99 8.17 16.22 -28.62
CA ASP A 99 9.60 16.14 -28.34
C ASP A 99 9.89 16.24 -26.83
N ALA A 100 9.18 17.11 -26.11
CA ALA A 100 9.28 17.22 -24.65
C ALA A 100 8.94 15.89 -23.95
N PHE A 101 7.87 15.21 -24.39
CA PHE A 101 7.48 13.89 -23.86
C PHE A 101 8.50 12.80 -24.20
N CYS A 102 8.99 12.73 -25.45
CA CYS A 102 9.98 11.75 -25.88
C CYS A 102 11.34 11.91 -25.16
N ARG A 103 11.69 13.12 -24.72
CA ARG A 103 12.92 13.40 -23.96
C ARG A 103 12.77 13.21 -22.45
N GLY A 104 11.61 12.76 -21.97
CA GLY A 104 11.33 12.60 -20.53
C GLY A 104 11.31 13.93 -19.76
N GLY A 105 11.20 15.06 -20.47
CA GLY A 105 11.10 16.38 -19.86
C GLY A 105 9.67 16.65 -19.37
N SER A 106 9.53 17.34 -18.24
CA SER A 106 8.23 17.83 -17.79
C SER A 106 7.62 18.75 -18.83
N LEU A 107 6.35 18.53 -19.18
CA LEU A 107 5.63 19.37 -20.13
C LEU A 107 5.55 20.82 -19.61
N PRO A 108 5.56 21.82 -20.49
CA PRO A 108 5.37 23.21 -20.10
C PRO A 108 4.03 23.34 -19.39
N ARG A 109 4.07 23.78 -18.12
CA ARG A 109 2.86 24.11 -17.36
C ARG A 109 2.33 25.45 -17.88
N PRO A 110 1.01 25.59 -18.08
CA PRO A 110 0.41 26.87 -18.49
C PRO A 110 0.61 27.95 -17.42
#